data_AF-A0A929Z415-F1
#
_entry.id   AF-A0A929Z415-F1
#
_cell.length_a   1.000
_cell.length_b   1.000
_cell.length_c   1.000
_cell.angle_alpha   90.00
_cell.angle_beta   90.00
_cell.angle_gamma   90.00
#
_symmetry.space_group_name_H-M   'P 1'
#
loop_
_entity.id
_entity.type
_entity.pdbx_description
1 polymer ?
#
loop_
_entity_poly.entity_id
_entity_poly.type
_entity_poly.pdbx_seq_one_letter_code
_entity_poly.pdbx_strand_id
1 'polypeptide(L)'
;MNSFGRYLRLTTFGESHGLALGGVLDGFPAGWRVDEEAVQLALSRRRPGASPLATARKEPDQVRFLSGIYEGKTLGTPIAFMIENEDQRSGDYT
;
A
#
# COMPACT_ATOMS: atom_id res chain seq x y z
N MET A 1 4.53 2.49 -18.16
CA MET A 1 3.91 3.71 -17.58
C MET A 1 3.30 3.31 -16.24
N ASN A 2 3.77 3.87 -15.13
CA ASN A 2 3.39 3.48 -13.76
C ASN A 2 2.55 4.55 -13.02
N SER A 3 2.09 5.57 -13.74
CA SER A 3 1.25 6.63 -13.19
C SER A 3 -0.14 6.61 -13.82
N PHE A 4 -1.16 6.77 -12.99
CA PHE A 4 -2.57 6.86 -13.38
C PHE A 4 -3.21 8.14 -12.82
N GLY A 5 -4.02 8.82 -13.62
CA GLY A 5 -4.73 10.05 -13.24
C GLY A 5 -4.06 11.35 -13.73
N ARG A 6 -4.75 12.48 -13.54
CA ARG A 6 -4.32 13.83 -13.99
C ARG A 6 -4.22 14.83 -12.85
N TYR A 7 -5.34 15.08 -12.15
CA TYR A 7 -5.37 15.96 -10.99
C TYR A 7 -5.12 15.19 -9.70
N LEU A 8 -5.83 14.08 -9.51
CA LEU A 8 -5.49 13.07 -8.52
C LEU A 8 -4.66 11.99 -9.24
N ARG A 9 -3.37 11.91 -8.93
CA ARG A 9 -2.42 11.06 -9.64
C ARG A 9 -1.78 10.05 -8.70
N LEU A 10 -1.93 8.77 -9.01
CA LEU A 10 -1.25 7.68 -8.33
C LEU A 10 -0.04 7.25 -9.17
N THR A 11 1.14 7.18 -8.55
CA THR A 11 2.34 6.58 -9.16
C THR A 11 2.80 5.42 -8.29
N THR A 12 2.90 4.22 -8.84
CA THR A 12 3.25 3.01 -8.09
C THR A 12 4.70 2.59 -8.32
N PHE A 13 5.28 1.88 -7.36
CA PHE A 13 6.59 1.25 -7.44
C PHE A 13 6.60 -0.10 -6.73
N GLY A 14 7.69 -0.84 -6.92
CA GLY A 14 7.95 -2.10 -6.24
C GLY A 14 7.55 -3.33 -7.05
N GLU A 15 8.01 -4.47 -6.55
CA GLU A 15 7.95 -5.77 -7.19
C GLU A 15 7.44 -6.79 -6.17
N SER A 16 6.73 -7.82 -6.63
CA SER A 16 6.17 -8.86 -5.74
C SER A 16 7.22 -9.68 -5.00
N HIS A 17 8.49 -9.61 -5.41
CA HIS A 17 9.63 -10.29 -4.75
C HIS A 17 10.66 -9.28 -4.21
N GLY A 18 10.35 -7.98 -4.30
CA GLY A 18 11.19 -6.92 -3.75
C GLY A 18 11.08 -6.83 -2.24
N LEU A 19 11.70 -5.82 -1.65
CA LEU A 19 11.58 -5.53 -0.22
C LEU A 19 10.18 -5.01 0.15
N ALA A 20 9.59 -4.21 -0.73
CA ALA A 20 8.29 -3.59 -0.53
C ALA A 20 7.66 -3.20 -1.86
N LEU A 21 6.33 -3.03 -1.85
CA LEU A 21 5.59 -2.32 -2.88
C LEU A 21 5.02 -1.02 -2.32
N GLY A 22 4.69 -0.07 -3.18
CA GLY A 22 4.15 1.19 -2.70
C GLY A 22 3.77 2.15 -3.80
N GLY A 23 3.53 3.39 -3.39
CA GLY A 23 3.21 4.45 -4.32
C GLY A 23 3.17 5.81 -3.69
N VAL A 24 2.98 6.80 -4.56
CA VAL A 24 2.77 8.19 -4.21
C VAL A 24 1.45 8.64 -4.82
N LEU A 25 0.56 9.13 -3.97
CA LEU A 25 -0.70 9.76 -4.36
C LEU A 25 -0.54 11.29 -4.28
N ASP A 26 -0.69 11.94 -5.42
CA ASP A 26 -0.48 13.37 -5.60
C ASP A 26 -1.79 14.08 -5.96
N GLY A 27 -1.93 15.33 -5.54
CA GLY A 27 -3.12 16.18 -5.76
C GLY A 27 -4.32 15.87 -4.87
N PHE A 28 -4.12 15.19 -3.73
CA PHE A 28 -5.17 15.01 -2.73
C PHE A 28 -5.32 16.29 -1.88
N PRO A 29 -6.52 16.80 -1.60
CA PRO A 29 -6.69 18.05 -0.85
C PRO A 29 -6.24 17.95 0.62
N ALA A 30 -5.86 19.07 1.22
CA ALA A 30 -5.54 19.15 2.65
C ALA A 30 -6.78 19.10 3.56
N GLY A 31 -6.59 18.71 4.82
CA GLY A 31 -7.59 18.80 5.89
C GLY A 31 -8.57 17.62 5.98
N TRP A 32 -8.41 16.59 5.16
CA TRP A 32 -9.28 15.42 5.18
C TRP A 32 -8.79 14.42 6.23
N ARG A 33 -9.72 13.89 7.04
CA ARG A 33 -9.42 12.83 7.99
C ARG A 33 -9.10 11.54 7.24
N VAL A 34 -7.98 10.91 7.58
CA VAL A 34 -7.61 9.59 7.08
C VAL A 34 -7.97 8.56 8.13
N ASP A 35 -8.72 7.55 7.70
CA ASP A 35 -9.06 6.39 8.51
C ASP A 35 -8.16 5.24 8.11
N GLU A 36 -7.06 5.07 8.85
CA GLU A 36 -6.06 4.04 8.59
C GLU A 36 -6.65 2.62 8.75
N GLU A 37 -7.62 2.44 9.65
CA GLU A 37 -8.31 1.17 9.84
C GLU A 37 -9.16 0.81 8.61
N ALA A 38 -9.87 1.79 8.05
CA ALA A 38 -10.61 1.60 6.82
C ALA A 38 -9.70 1.25 5.64
N VAL A 39 -8.52 1.86 5.56
CA VAL A 39 -7.50 1.51 4.54
C VAL A 39 -7.01 0.08 4.73
N GLN A 40 -6.69 -0.31 5.97
CA GLN A 40 -6.25 -1.66 6.29
C GLN A 40 -7.33 -2.72 5.99
N LEU A 41 -8.60 -2.40 6.27
CA LEU A 41 -9.73 -3.25 5.94
C LEU A 41 -9.89 -3.42 4.42
N ALA A 42 -9.73 -2.33 3.65
CA ALA A 42 -9.76 -2.37 2.19
C ALA A 42 -8.62 -3.24 1.61
N LEU A 43 -7.42 -3.17 2.20
CA LEU A 43 -6.30 -4.05 1.85
C LEU A 43 -6.60 -5.51 2.18
N SER A 44 -7.15 -5.78 3.36
CA SER A 44 -7.49 -7.13 3.81
C SER A 44 -8.52 -7.81 2.89
N ARG A 45 -9.44 -7.06 2.29
CA ARG A 45 -10.42 -7.57 1.31
C ARG A 45 -9.80 -7.99 -0.02
N ARG A 46 -8.60 -7.50 -0.36
CA ARG A 46 -7.89 -7.88 -1.59
C ARG A 46 -7.21 -9.24 -1.50
N ARG A 47 -7.02 -9.81 -0.30
CA ARG A 47 -6.38 -11.11 -0.13
C ARG A 47 -7.22 -12.22 -0.77
N PRO A 48 -6.72 -12.93 -1.79
CA PRO A 48 -7.39 -14.11 -2.33
C PRO A 48 -7.21 -15.26 -1.34
N GLY A 49 -8.18 -15.47 -0.46
CA GLY A 49 -8.10 -16.47 0.62
C GLY A 49 -9.42 -17.17 0.97
N ALA A 50 -10.47 -17.02 0.17
CA ALA A 50 -11.76 -17.69 0.40
C ALA A 50 -11.83 -19.12 -0.18
N SER A 51 -10.73 -19.68 -0.69
CA SER A 51 -10.68 -21.02 -1.26
C SER A 51 -9.82 -21.95 -0.40
N PRO A 52 -10.29 -23.18 -0.07
CA PRO A 52 -9.54 -24.17 0.72
C PRO A 52 -8.20 -24.61 0.11
N LEU A 53 -7.93 -24.26 -1.15
CA LEU A 53 -6.76 -24.66 -1.93
C LEU A 53 -5.68 -23.57 -2.03
N ALA A 54 -5.93 -22.36 -1.51
CA ALA A 54 -4.93 -21.30 -1.52
C ALA A 54 -3.96 -21.48 -0.34
N THR A 55 -2.66 -21.48 -0.61
CA THR A 55 -1.65 -21.34 0.46
C THR A 55 -1.97 -20.04 1.21
N ALA A 56 -2.15 -20.16 2.52
CA ALA A 56 -2.42 -19.01 3.38
C ALA A 56 -1.17 -18.13 3.43
N ARG A 57 -0.95 -17.30 2.41
CA ARG A 57 -0.03 -16.17 2.52
C ARG A 57 -0.55 -15.28 3.62
N LYS A 58 0.07 -15.40 4.80
CA LYS A 58 -0.20 -14.57 5.97
C LYS A 58 0.57 -13.25 5.87
N GLU A 59 0.77 -12.69 4.68
CA GLU A 59 1.37 -11.36 4.54
C GLU A 59 0.45 -10.38 5.26
N PRO A 60 0.83 -9.75 6.39
CA PRO A 60 0.09 -8.65 6.93
C PRO A 60 0.38 -7.48 5.99
N ASP A 61 -0.42 -7.35 4.93
CA ASP A 61 -0.48 -6.19 4.02
C ASP A 61 -0.72 -4.89 4.81
N GLN A 62 0.24 -4.49 5.63
CA GLN A 62 0.18 -3.33 6.48
C GLN A 62 0.67 -2.14 5.68
N VAL A 63 -0.22 -1.19 5.48
CA VAL A 63 0.16 0.08 4.87
C VAL A 63 0.95 0.91 5.87
N ARG A 64 2.10 1.41 5.42
CA ARG A 64 2.88 2.41 6.13
C ARG A 64 2.83 3.71 5.32
N PHE A 65 2.26 4.76 5.90
CA PHE A 65 2.31 6.10 5.33
C PHE A 65 3.65 6.76 5.68
N LEU A 66 4.30 7.33 4.67
CA LEU A 66 5.63 7.94 4.77
C LEU A 66 5.59 9.47 4.68
N SER A 67 4.54 10.03 4.07
CA SER A 67 4.36 11.47 3.91
C SER A 67 2.90 11.85 3.68
N GLY A 68 2.60 13.16 3.68
CA GLY A 68 1.31 13.71 3.26
C GLY A 68 0.17 13.58 4.27
N ILE A 69 0.41 12.92 5.40
CA ILE A 69 -0.52 12.79 6.51
C ILE A 69 0.17 13.24 7.80
N TYR A 70 -0.52 14.04 8.60
CA TYR A 70 -0.08 14.47 9.92
C TYR A 70 -1.29 14.57 10.84
N GLU A 71 -1.17 14.05 12.07
CA GLU A 71 -2.28 13.98 13.05
C GLU A 71 -3.59 13.41 12.47
N GLY A 72 -3.48 12.37 11.64
CA GLY A 72 -4.61 11.70 11.01
C GLY A 72 -5.33 12.54 9.95
N LYS A 73 -4.71 13.61 9.44
CA LYS A 73 -5.25 14.47 8.39
C LYS A 73 -4.29 14.64 7.23
N THR A 74 -4.83 14.79 6.03
CA THR A 74 -4.04 15.07 4.82
C THR A 74 -3.47 16.49 4.84
N LEU A 75 -2.26 16.65 4.34
CA LEU A 75 -1.56 17.94 4.29
C LEU A 75 -1.71 18.67 2.95
N GLY A 76 -2.27 18.03 1.92
CA GLY A 76 -2.28 18.55 0.56
C GLY A 76 -1.00 18.30 -0.22
N THR A 77 0.07 17.90 0.46
CA THR A 77 1.32 17.41 -0.14
C THR A 77 1.18 15.95 -0.55
N PRO A 78 2.06 15.42 -1.42
CA PRO A 78 2.02 14.02 -1.83
C PRO A 78 1.99 13.04 -0.66
N ILE A 79 1.09 12.07 -0.74
CA ILE A 79 0.94 10.98 0.23
C ILE A 79 1.72 9.78 -0.29
N ALA A 80 2.90 9.56 0.27
CA ALA A 80 3.69 8.37 -0.01
C ALA A 80 3.31 7.25 0.96
N PHE A 81 3.22 6.03 0.44
CA PHE A 81 2.92 4.85 1.23
C PHE A 81 3.69 3.63 0.71
N MET A 82 3.91 2.66 1.59
CA MET A 82 4.51 1.38 1.26
C MET A 82 3.86 0.24 2.03
N ILE A 83 4.00 -0.96 1.50
CA ILE A 83 3.60 -2.23 2.11
C ILE A 83 4.83 -3.12 2.01
N GLU A 84 5.32 -3.61 3.14
CA GLU A 84 6.50 -4.47 3.21
C GLU A 84 6.11 -5.91 2.81
N ASN A 85 6.98 -6.55 2.04
CA ASN A 85 6.83 -7.97 1.73
C ASN A 85 7.42 -8.79 2.89
N GLU A 86 6.63 -9.62 3.56
CA GLU A 86 7.15 -10.48 4.66
C GLU A 86 7.94 -11.71 4.17
N ASP A 87 7.71 -12.16 2.93
CA ASP A 87 8.42 -13.30 2.36
C ASP A 87 9.81 -12.90 1.80
N GLN A 88 10.70 -12.47 2.70
CA GLN A 88 12.15 -12.39 2.47
C GLN A 88 12.84 -13.63 3.07
N ARG A 89 12.30 -14.84 2.81
CA ARG A 89 13.09 -16.06 2.95
C ARG A 89 13.71 -16.41 1.61
N SER A 90 14.95 -15.95 1.45
CA SER A 90 15.92 -16.35 0.44
C SER A 90 16.26 -17.85 0.57
N GLY A 91 15.30 -18.72 0.26
CA GLY A 91 15.42 -20.17 0.44
C GLY A 91 15.29 -21.00 -0.84
N ASP A 92 14.49 -20.57 -1.82
CA ASP A 92 14.08 -21.46 -2.92
C ASP A 92 14.49 -20.99 -4.33
N TYR A 93 15.63 -20.31 -4.45
CA TYR A 93 16.33 -20.21 -5.74
C TYR A 93 17.85 -20.34 -5.52
N THR A 94 18.32 -21.59 -5.47
CA THR A 94 19.66 -22.00 -5.88
C THR A 94 19.51 -23.16 -6.84
#